data_AF-A0A950RLD0-F1
#
_entry.id   AF-A0A950RLD0-F1
#
_cell.length_a   1.000
_cell.length_b   1.000
_cell.length_c   1.000
_cell.angle_alpha   90.00
_cell.angle_beta   90.00
_cell.angle_gamma   90.00
#
_symmetry.space_group_name_H-M   'P 1'
#
loop_
_entity.id
_entity.type
_entity.pdbx_description
1 polymer ?
#
loop_
_entity_poly.entity_id
_entity_poly.type
_entity_poly.pdbx_seq_one_letter_code
_entity_poly.pdbx_strand_id
1 'polypeptide(L)'
;MRMRWVIWGVYVIAWTTALLTTQPVKWERLALPNWAGYPTAKGLHVSAYALMTILTGWLRAPGRWRWLLLVLVSCHGMGTEFCQQFVPERHPAWQDVGWDHLGILLGLALSWRWWWRPVG
;
A
#
# COMPACT_ATOMS: atom_id res chain seq x y z
N MET A 1 -17.76 -8.99 10.71
CA MET A 1 -16.44 -9.55 10.33
C MET A 1 -16.25 -9.64 8.82
N ARG A 2 -17.14 -10.30 8.06
CA ARG A 2 -16.95 -10.54 6.61
C ARG A 2 -16.73 -9.27 5.76
N MET A 3 -17.50 -8.20 5.96
CA MET A 3 -17.40 -6.99 5.14
C MET A 3 -16.03 -6.29 5.22
N ARG A 4 -15.38 -6.27 6.38
CA ARG A 4 -14.06 -5.61 6.53
C ARG A 4 -12.98 -6.33 5.73
N TRP A 5 -13.03 -7.67 5.73
CA TRP A 5 -12.15 -8.50 4.92
C TRP A 5 -12.40 -8.31 3.43
N VAL A 6 -13.66 -8.17 3.01
CA VAL A 6 -13.99 -7.87 1.61
C VAL A 6 -13.44 -6.50 1.21
N ILE A 7 -13.67 -5.45 2.00
CA ILE A 7 -13.16 -4.10 1.73
C ILE A 7 -11.63 -4.12 1.65
N TRP A 8 -10.98 -4.76 2.62
CA TRP A 8 -9.52 -4.91 2.64
C TRP A 8 -9.01 -5.67 1.42
N GLY A 9 -9.63 -6.80 1.06
CA GLY A 9 -9.23 -7.60 -0.09
C GLY A 9 -9.41 -6.87 -1.42
N VAL A 10 -10.55 -6.18 -1.60
CA VAL A 10 -10.80 -5.34 -2.78
C VAL A 10 -9.75 -4.24 -2.87
N TYR A 11 -9.40 -3.60 -1.76
CA TYR A 11 -8.38 -2.56 -1.73
C TYR A 11 -7.01 -3.10 -2.12
N VAL A 12 -6.58 -4.24 -1.55
CA VAL A 12 -5.32 -4.90 -1.90
C VAL A 12 -5.29 -5.21 -3.39
N ILE A 13 -6.32 -5.89 -3.92
CA ILE A 13 -6.40 -6.24 -5.36
C ILE A 13 -6.32 -5.00 -6.25
N ALA A 14 -7.09 -3.95 -5.92
CA ALA A 14 -7.10 -2.72 -6.69
C ALA A 14 -5.72 -2.06 -6.70
N TRP A 15 -5.06 -1.97 -5.55
CA TRP A 15 -3.73 -1.36 -5.45
C TRP A 15 -2.65 -2.22 -6.14
N THR A 16 -2.66 -3.54 -5.96
CA THR A 16 -1.78 -4.46 -6.69
C THR A 16 -1.94 -4.28 -8.20
N THR A 17 -3.19 -4.20 -8.68
CA THR A 17 -3.48 -4.02 -10.11
C THR A 17 -2.96 -2.68 -10.62
N ALA A 18 -3.11 -1.59 -9.84
CA ALA A 18 -2.55 -0.30 -10.20
C ALA A 18 -1.01 -0.35 -10.31
N LEU A 19 -0.34 -1.01 -9.36
CA LEU A 19 1.12 -1.14 -9.37
C LEU A 19 1.65 -2.02 -10.51
N LEU A 20 0.93 -3.09 -10.87
CA LEU A 20 1.36 -4.07 -11.87
C LEU A 20 0.76 -3.82 -13.27
N THR A 21 0.28 -2.60 -13.52
CA THR A 21 -0.16 -2.16 -14.85
C THR A 21 0.51 -0.85 -15.26
N THR A 22 0.42 -0.52 -16.55
CA THR A 22 0.97 0.72 -17.11
C THR A 22 0.01 1.91 -17.04
N GLN A 23 -1.25 1.65 -16.68
CA GLN A 23 -2.30 2.68 -16.69
C GLN A 23 -1.94 3.91 -15.85
N PRO A 24 -1.45 3.80 -14.60
CA PRO A 24 -1.12 4.99 -13.81
C PRO A 24 -0.02 5.86 -14.44
N VAL A 25 1.00 5.25 -15.04
CA VAL A 25 2.09 6.00 -15.72
C VAL A 25 1.56 6.73 -16.95
N LYS A 26 0.65 6.10 -17.71
CA LYS A 26 0.00 6.74 -18.86
C LYS A 26 -0.88 7.90 -18.43
N TRP A 27 -1.67 7.73 -17.37
CA TRP A 27 -2.51 8.78 -16.81
C TRP A 27 -1.68 9.94 -16.25
N GLU A 28 -0.59 9.67 -15.54
CA GLU A 28 0.34 10.69 -15.04
C GLU A 28 0.84 11.57 -16.17
N ARG A 29 1.35 10.97 -17.26
CA ARG A 29 1.88 11.72 -18.43
C ARG A 29 0.82 12.55 -19.16
N LEU A 30 -0.44 12.13 -19.13
CA LEU A 30 -1.54 12.82 -19.81
C LEU A 30 -2.18 13.90 -18.93
N ALA A 31 -2.27 13.67 -17.63
CA ALA A 31 -3.05 14.50 -16.71
C ALA A 31 -2.21 15.48 -15.89
N LEU A 32 -0.92 15.22 -15.70
CA LEU A 32 -0.06 16.01 -14.82
C LEU A 32 1.06 16.71 -15.59
N PRO A 33 1.43 17.94 -15.20
CA PRO A 33 2.64 18.56 -15.70
C PRO A 33 3.88 17.82 -15.19
N ASN A 34 4.98 17.86 -15.96
CA ASN A 34 6.21 17.09 -15.69
C ASN A 34 6.78 17.26 -14.27
N TRP A 35 6.58 18.42 -13.64
CA TRP A 35 7.07 18.69 -12.29
C TRP A 35 6.22 18.04 -11.18
N ALA A 36 4.95 17.70 -11.47
CA ALA A 36 4.01 17.17 -10.50
C ALA A 36 3.95 15.63 -10.49
N GLY A 37 4.34 14.97 -11.58
CA GLY A 37 4.25 13.52 -11.71
C GLY A 37 4.97 12.75 -10.59
N TYR A 38 6.27 13.02 -10.42
CA TYR A 38 7.08 12.39 -9.36
C TYR A 38 6.51 12.59 -7.94
N PRO A 39 6.26 13.81 -7.44
CA PRO A 39 5.74 13.99 -6.09
C PRO A 39 4.33 13.41 -5.93
N THR A 40 3.48 13.45 -6.95
CA THR A 40 2.16 12.81 -6.91
C THR A 40 2.28 11.29 -6.82
N ALA A 41 3.18 10.66 -7.57
CA ALA A 41 3.44 9.23 -7.47
C ALA A 41 3.91 8.84 -6.07
N LYS A 42 4.88 9.56 -5.48
CA LYS A 42 5.35 9.26 -4.12
C LYS A 42 4.25 9.48 -3.08
N GLY A 43 3.47 10.54 -3.21
CA GLY A 43 2.31 10.80 -2.36
C GLY A 43 1.24 9.70 -2.45
N LEU A 44 1.00 9.15 -3.64
CA LEU A 44 0.11 8.00 -3.85
C LEU A 44 0.63 6.75 -3.15
N HIS A 45 1.92 6.43 -3.27
CA HIS A 45 2.52 5.30 -2.54
C HIS A 45 2.34 5.46 -1.02
N VAL A 46 2.76 6.59 -0.45
CA VAL A 46 2.65 6.85 1.00
C VAL A 46 1.19 6.75 1.46
N SER A 47 0.27 7.42 0.77
CA SER A 47 -1.15 7.43 1.15
C SER A 47 -1.81 6.06 0.99
N ALA A 48 -1.48 5.31 -0.07
CA ALA A 48 -2.04 3.99 -0.30
C ALA A 48 -1.59 2.98 0.76
N TYR A 49 -0.29 2.96 1.09
CA TYR A 49 0.22 2.06 2.14
C TYR A 49 -0.22 2.49 3.55
N ALA A 50 -0.40 3.79 3.80
CA ALA A 50 -1.02 4.26 5.04
C ALA A 50 -2.46 3.76 5.16
N LEU A 51 -3.27 3.91 4.11
CA LEU A 51 -4.65 3.43 4.09
C LEU A 51 -4.72 1.90 4.20
N MET A 52 -3.86 1.16 3.48
CA MET A 52 -3.79 -0.30 3.58
C MET A 52 -3.50 -0.74 5.01
N THR A 53 -2.57 -0.06 5.69
CA THR A 53 -2.21 -0.35 7.09
C THR A 53 -3.35 -0.04 8.05
N ILE A 54 -4.05 1.08 7.84
CA ILE A 54 -5.25 1.45 8.61
C ILE A 54 -6.34 0.37 8.44
N LEU A 55 -6.62 -0.03 7.20
CA LEU A 55 -7.60 -1.09 6.89
C LEU A 55 -7.19 -2.42 7.52
N THR A 56 -5.90 -2.77 7.50
CA THR A 56 -5.36 -3.96 8.19
C THR A 56 -5.62 -3.90 9.69
N GLY A 57 -5.34 -2.77 10.35
CA GLY A 57 -5.65 -2.59 11.77
C GLY A 57 -7.17 -2.69 12.05
N TRP A 58 -7.99 -2.18 11.13
CA TRP A 58 -9.46 -2.22 11.23
C TRP A 58 -10.06 -3.63 11.12
N LEU A 59 -9.32 -4.60 10.58
CA LEU A 59 -9.72 -6.02 10.59
C LEU A 59 -9.88 -6.56 12.01
N ARG A 60 -9.21 -5.96 13.01
CA ARG A 60 -9.23 -6.38 14.42
C ARG A 60 -8.83 -7.86 14.58
N ALA A 61 -7.83 -8.29 13.81
CA ALA A 61 -7.33 -9.66 13.90
C ALA A 61 -6.70 -9.95 15.29
N PRO A 62 -6.77 -11.20 15.79
CA PRO A 62 -6.21 -11.55 17.10
C PRO A 62 -4.69 -11.32 17.16
N GLY A 63 -4.19 -10.88 18.32
CA GLY A 63 -2.77 -10.91 18.74
C GLY A 63 -1.73 -11.05 17.62
N ARG A 64 -1.24 -12.27 17.43
CA ARG A 64 -0.21 -12.66 16.45
C ARG A 64 -0.58 -12.40 14.99
N TRP A 65 -1.86 -12.56 14.63
CA TRP A 65 -2.32 -12.44 13.24
C TRP A 65 -2.27 -11.00 12.74
N ARG A 66 -2.45 -10.00 13.62
CA ARG A 66 -2.33 -8.58 13.23
C ARG A 66 -0.92 -8.27 12.69
N TRP A 67 0.10 -8.80 13.37
CA TRP A 67 1.50 -8.60 13.00
C TRP A 67 1.87 -9.38 11.73
N LEU A 68 1.34 -10.59 11.56
CA LEU A 68 1.48 -11.32 10.30
C LEU A 68 0.88 -10.56 9.11
N LEU A 69 -0.29 -9.94 9.28
CA LEU A 69 -0.89 -9.11 8.24
C LEU A 69 -0.05 -7.84 7.95
N LEU A 70 0.58 -7.26 8.95
CA LEU A 70 1.51 -6.14 8.75
C LEU A 70 2.75 -6.55 7.95
N VAL A 71 3.32 -7.73 8.27
CA VAL A 71 4.42 -8.32 7.48
C VAL A 71 3.96 -8.55 6.05
N LEU A 72 2.75 -9.07 5.83
CA LEU A 72 2.20 -9.21 4.48
C LEU A 72 2.05 -7.87 3.74
N VAL A 73 1.64 -6.79 4.42
CA VAL A 73 1.57 -5.44 3.85
C VAL A 73 2.96 -4.93 3.45
N SER A 74 3.98 -5.15 4.28
CA SER A 74 5.38 -4.79 3.97
C SER A 74 5.94 -5.62 2.81
N CYS A 75 5.74 -6.94 2.84
CA CYS A 75 6.14 -7.84 1.75
C CYS A 75 5.40 -7.53 0.45
N HIS A 76 4.15 -7.05 0.51
CA HIS A 76 3.42 -6.61 -0.68
C HIS A 76 4.13 -5.46 -1.39
N GLY A 77 4.61 -4.43 -0.66
CA GLY A 77 5.38 -3.33 -1.25
C GLY A 77 6.65 -3.82 -1.94
N MET A 78 7.46 -4.58 -1.22
CA MET A 78 8.69 -5.15 -1.78
C MET A 78 8.43 -6.08 -2.97
N GLY A 79 7.42 -6.93 -2.87
CA GLY A 79 7.08 -7.92 -3.88
C GLY A 79 6.51 -7.29 -5.15
N THR A 80 5.64 -6.29 -5.02
CA THR A 80 5.09 -5.58 -6.18
C THR A 80 6.17 -4.76 -6.88
N GLU A 81 7.08 -4.13 -6.13
CA GLU A 81 8.24 -3.44 -6.69
C GLU A 81 9.15 -4.40 -7.46
N PHE A 82 9.47 -5.56 -6.89
CA PHE A 82 10.21 -6.60 -7.61
C PHE A 82 9.46 -7.02 -8.88
N CYS A 83 8.15 -7.28 -8.81
CA CYS A 83 7.37 -7.71 -9.97
C CYS A 83 7.23 -6.65 -11.06
N GLN A 84 7.39 -5.36 -10.76
CA GLN A 84 7.38 -4.30 -11.77
C GLN A 84 8.46 -4.46 -12.84
N GLN A 85 9.56 -5.19 -12.57
CA GLN A 85 10.58 -5.51 -13.58
C GLN A 85 10.01 -6.29 -14.78
N PHE A 86 8.87 -6.97 -14.60
CA PHE A 86 8.18 -7.73 -15.64
C PHE A 86 7.06 -6.92 -16.33
N VAL A 87 6.81 -5.68 -15.91
CA VAL A 87 5.77 -4.81 -16.45
C VAL A 87 6.43 -3.81 -17.42
N PRO A 88 6.04 -3.78 -18.71
CA PRO A 88 6.57 -2.80 -19.66
C PRO A 88 6.39 -1.37 -19.15
N GLU A 89 7.31 -0.46 -19.48
CA GLU A 89 7.24 0.96 -19.10
C GLU A 89 7.27 1.25 -17.58
N ARG A 90 7.45 0.22 -16.72
CA ARG A 90 7.72 0.38 -15.29
C ARG A 90 9.22 0.23 -15.03
N HIS A 91 9.72 1.01 -14.08
CA HIS A 91 11.10 0.97 -13.65
C HIS A 91 11.13 0.75 -12.14
N PRO A 92 11.49 -0.45 -11.66
CA PRO A 92 11.58 -0.69 -10.25
C PRO A 92 12.69 0.17 -9.62
N ALA A 93 12.38 0.80 -8.51
CA ALA A 93 13.24 1.61 -7.68
C ALA A 93 13.06 1.24 -6.21
N TRP A 94 14.12 0.77 -5.56
CA TRP A 94 14.12 0.48 -4.12
C TRP A 94 13.73 1.68 -3.24
N GLN A 95 13.84 2.89 -3.78
CA GLN A 95 13.35 4.11 -3.13
C GLN A 95 11.83 4.08 -2.93
N ASP A 96 11.06 3.47 -3.83
CA ASP A 96 9.61 3.31 -3.70
C ASP A 96 9.22 2.38 -2.56
N VAL A 97 10.02 1.34 -2.30
CA VAL A 97 9.87 0.53 -1.07
C VAL A 97 10.01 1.41 0.17
N GLY A 98 10.93 2.39 0.16
CA GLY A 98 11.08 3.34 1.25
C GLY A 98 9.82 4.19 1.48
N TRP A 99 9.22 4.70 0.40
CA TRP A 99 7.97 5.46 0.45
C TRP A 99 6.79 4.63 0.92
N ASP A 100 6.70 3.37 0.50
CA ASP A 100 5.69 2.42 0.97
C ASP A 100 5.80 2.22 2.49
N HIS A 101 7.02 2.03 3.00
CA HIS A 101 7.25 1.86 4.44
C HIS A 101 6.98 3.13 5.23
N LEU A 102 7.26 4.32 4.67
CA LEU A 102 6.83 5.58 5.28
C LEU A 102 5.29 5.62 5.41
N GLY A 103 4.57 5.19 4.38
CA GLY A 103 3.12 5.01 4.41
C GLY A 103 2.69 4.03 5.50
N ILE A 104 3.33 2.87 5.60
CA ILE A 104 3.05 1.87 6.64
C ILE A 104 3.23 2.47 8.05
N LEU A 105 4.35 3.16 8.30
CA LEU A 105 4.62 3.81 9.59
C LEU A 105 3.56 4.87 9.92
N LEU A 106 3.18 5.69 8.94
CA LEU A 106 2.12 6.68 9.11
C LEU A 106 0.77 6.00 9.40
N GLY A 107 0.42 4.96 8.66
CA GLY A 107 -0.80 4.19 8.87
C GLY A 107 -0.84 3.54 10.26
N LEU A 108 0.28 2.99 10.74
CA LEU A 108 0.43 2.47 12.10
C LEU A 108 0.18 3.57 13.15
N ALA A 109 0.79 4.73 12.98
CA ALA A 109 0.62 5.86 13.89
C ALA A 109 -0.85 6.34 13.94
N LEU A 110 -1.49 6.49 12.77
CA LEU A 110 -2.88 6.93 12.66
C LEU A 110 -3.88 5.89 13.21
N SER A 111 -3.56 4.60 13.09
CA SER A 111 -4.42 3.50 13.55
C SER A 111 -3.95 2.85 14.87
N TRP A 112 -3.03 3.48 15.61
CA TRP A 112 -2.30 2.84 16.73
C TRP A 112 -3.23 2.15 17.75
N ARG A 113 -4.40 2.75 18.01
CA ARG A 113 -5.39 2.22 18.94
C ARG A 113 -5.87 0.81 18.57
N TRP A 114 -5.94 0.45 17.29
CA TRP A 114 -6.38 -0.87 16.87
C TRP A 114 -5.29 -1.92 17.00
N TRP A 115 -4.04 -1.49 16.90
CA TRP A 115 -2.88 -2.37 16.91
C TRP A 115 -2.41 -2.69 18.34
N TRP A 116 -2.65 -1.81 19.33
CA TRP A 116 -2.22 -2.02 20.72
C TRP A 116 -3.34 -2.47 21.65
N ARG A 117 -4.62 -2.33 21.27
CA ARG A 117 -5.72 -2.83 22.10
C ARG A 117 -5.81 -4.36 22.02
N PRO A 118 -6.02 -5.05 23.16
CA PRO A 118 -6.42 -6.44 23.16
C PRO A 118 -7.72 -6.60 22.34
N VAL A 119 -7.77 -7.64 21.51
CA VAL A 119 -9.03 -8.06 20.89
C VAL A 119 -9.67 -8.95 21.93
N GLY A 120 -10.67 -8.41 22.64
CA GLY A 120 -11.50 -9.15 23.60
C GLY A 120 -12.43 -10.12 22.89
#